data_AF-A0A2S6R4Z0-F1
#
_entry.id   AF-A0A2S6R4Z0-F1
#
_cell.length_a   1.000
_cell.length_b   1.000
_cell.length_c   1.000
_cell.angle_alpha   90.00
_cell.angle_beta   90.00
_cell.angle_gamma   90.00
#
_symmetry.space_group_name_H-M   'P 1'
#
loop_
_entity.id
_entity.type
_entity.pdbx_description
1 polymer ?
#
loop_
_entity_poly.entity_id
_entity_poly.type
_entity_poly.pdbx_seq_one_letter_code
_entity_poly.pdbx_strand_id
1 'polypeptide(L)'
;MCGLAFINGFAIIGMSKCRENRTFSGLDLDDNLTKRKVEARCGVFVVDLSTGDLVQWVRLEGAVFEMYDVAVIPGVVRPMALGLRQEAIRRTISIGGPVKI
;
A
#
# COMPACT_ATOMS: atom_id res chain seq x y z
N MET A 1 2.26 11.07 -1.19
CA MET A 1 2.27 10.48 -2.56
C MET A 1 1.62 9.12 -2.45
N CYS A 2 0.89 8.64 -3.44
CA CYS A 2 0.15 7.39 -3.37
C CYS A 2 0.52 6.55 -4.60
N GLY A 3 1.03 5.33 -4.38
CA GLY A 3 1.50 4.46 -5.45
C GLY A 3 0.37 3.81 -6.25
N LEU A 4 0.67 3.42 -7.48
CA LEU A 4 -0.25 2.71 -8.37
C LEU A 4 0.52 1.68 -9.20
N ALA A 5 0.05 0.44 -9.18
CA ALA A 5 0.56 -0.63 -10.02
C ALA A 5 -0.61 -1.42 -10.64
N PHE A 6 -0.34 -2.15 -11.72
CA PHE A 6 -1.35 -2.93 -12.43
C PHE A 6 -0.92 -4.38 -12.59
N ILE A 7 -1.85 -5.31 -12.44
CA ILE A 7 -1.63 -6.74 -12.72
C ILE A 7 -2.92 -7.42 -13.13
N ASN A 8 -2.90 -8.17 -14.24
CA ASN A 8 -3.98 -9.07 -14.68
C ASN A 8 -5.40 -8.47 -14.64
N GLY A 9 -5.57 -7.21 -15.08
CA GLY A 9 -6.88 -6.53 -15.06
C GLY A 9 -7.25 -5.87 -13.73
N PHE A 10 -6.33 -5.81 -12.77
CA PHE A 10 -6.53 -5.14 -11.48
C PHE A 10 -5.58 -3.94 -11.31
N ALA A 11 -6.07 -2.89 -10.66
CA ALA A 11 -5.26 -1.80 -10.12
C ALA A 11 -4.96 -2.04 -8.64
N ILE A 12 -3.69 -1.92 -8.27
CA ILE A 12 -3.19 -1.96 -6.91
C ILE A 12 -2.86 -0.53 -6.51
N ILE A 13 -3.62 0.02 -5.57
CA ILE A 13 -3.56 1.43 -5.18
C ILE A 13 -3.06 1.52 -3.74
N GLY A 14 -1.94 2.21 -3.54
CA GLY A 14 -1.47 2.59 -2.21
C GLY A 14 -2.17 3.86 -1.73
N MET A 15 -2.72 3.86 -0.52
CA MET A 15 -3.41 5.00 0.06
C MET A 15 -2.80 5.38 1.41
N SER A 16 -2.57 6.67 1.61
CA SER A 16 -2.12 7.25 2.88
C SER A 16 -3.29 7.89 3.62
N LYS A 17 -3.17 8.06 4.94
CA LYS A 17 -4.06 9.00 5.65
C LYS A 17 -3.67 10.44 5.28
N CYS A 18 -4.62 11.37 5.39
CA CYS A 18 -4.29 12.78 5.30
C CYS A 18 -3.25 13.15 6.37
N ARG A 19 -2.26 13.95 5.98
CA ARG A 19 -1.21 14.42 6.89
C ARG A 19 -1.84 15.36 7.92
N GLU A 20 -1.44 15.25 9.18
CA GLU A 20 -1.86 16.17 10.27
C GLU A 20 -1.21 17.56 10.18
N ASN A 21 -0.73 17.96 9.01
CA ASN A 21 -0.16 19.28 8.78
C ASN A 21 -1.23 20.21 8.22
N ARG A 22 -1.25 21.47 8.67
CA ARG A 22 -2.25 22.51 8.31
C ARG A 22 -2.52 22.70 6.81
N THR A 23 -1.62 22.26 5.94
CA THR A 23 -1.75 22.37 4.48
C THR A 23 -2.81 21.43 3.89
N PHE A 24 -3.12 20.30 4.54
CA PHE A 24 -4.05 19.28 4.03
C PHE A 24 -5.25 19.06 4.95
N SER A 25 -5.59 20.06 5.78
CA SER A 25 -6.76 20.05 6.68
C SER A 25 -7.83 21.02 6.21
N GLY A 26 -9.10 20.67 6.40
CA GLY A 26 -10.25 21.51 6.03
C GLY A 26 -10.65 21.37 4.56
N LEU A 27 -10.33 20.22 3.96
CA LEU A 27 -10.74 19.91 2.59
C LEU A 27 -12.13 19.25 2.60
N ASP A 28 -12.85 19.32 1.48
CA ASP A 28 -14.15 18.64 1.31
C ASP A 28 -14.10 17.15 1.68
N LEU A 29 -12.92 16.53 1.54
CA LEU A 29 -12.69 15.14 1.95
C LEU A 29 -12.93 14.94 3.46
N ASP A 30 -12.46 15.85 4.31
CA ASP A 30 -12.61 15.77 5.77
C ASP A 30 -14.09 15.81 6.17
N ASP A 31 -14.84 16.70 5.54
CA ASP A 31 -16.29 16.82 5.72
C ASP A 31 -17.03 15.57 5.23
N ASN A 32 -16.63 15.01 4.09
CA ASN A 32 -17.23 13.79 3.53
C ASN A 32 -16.99 12.58 4.43
N LEU A 33 -15.77 12.43 4.96
CA LEU A 33 -15.41 11.38 5.92
C LEU A 33 -16.27 11.51 7.19
N THR A 34 -16.39 12.72 7.73
CA THR A 34 -17.20 13.01 8.92
C THR A 34 -18.69 12.73 8.69
N LYS A 35 -19.26 13.21 7.58
CA LYS A 35 -20.67 12.98 7.21
C LYS A 35 -20.99 11.49 7.07
N ARG A 36 -20.05 10.73 6.50
CA ARG A 36 -20.18 9.27 6.33
C ARG A 36 -19.79 8.47 7.58
N LYS A 37 -19.35 9.14 8.65
CA LYS A 37 -18.87 8.53 9.91
C LYS A 37 -17.79 7.47 9.67
N VAL A 38 -16.85 7.76 8.77
CA VAL A 38 -15.74 6.87 8.42
C VAL A 38 -14.41 7.57 8.64
N GLU A 39 -13.42 6.80 9.08
CA GLU A 39 -12.06 7.30 9.23
C GLU A 39 -11.27 7.15 7.92
N ALA A 40 -10.30 8.04 7.73
CA ALA A 40 -9.28 7.87 6.70
C ALA A 40 -8.48 6.57 6.93
N ARG A 41 -8.19 5.85 5.84
CA ARG A 41 -7.50 4.56 5.89
C ARG A 41 -6.16 4.67 5.17
N CYS A 42 -5.10 4.16 5.81
CA CYS A 42 -3.86 3.85 5.13
C CYS A 42 -3.88 2.37 4.75
N GLY A 43 -3.39 2.03 3.56
CA GLY A 43 -3.40 0.64 3.11
C GLY A 43 -3.26 0.48 1.60
N VAL A 44 -3.41 -0.77 1.17
CA VAL A 44 -3.42 -1.16 -0.23
C VAL A 44 -4.82 -1.60 -0.61
N PHE A 45 -5.29 -1.14 -1.76
CA PHE A 45 -6.62 -1.40 -2.30
C PHE A 45 -6.48 -2.03 -3.68
N VAL A 46 -7.29 -3.05 -3.98
CA VAL A 46 -7.30 -3.79 -5.23
C VAL A 46 -8.62 -3.55 -5.92
N VAL A 47 -8.57 -2.92 -7.10
CA VAL A 47 -9.74 -2.58 -7.89
C VAL A 47 -9.76 -3.40 -9.18
N ASP A 48 -10.89 -4.03 -9.49
CA ASP A 48 -11.12 -4.64 -10.79
C ASP A 48 -11.31 -3.53 -11.83
N LEU A 49 -10.49 -3.51 -12.88
CA LEU A 49 -10.53 -2.45 -13.89
C LEU A 49 -11.72 -2.55 -14.84
N SER A 50 -12.32 -3.73 -14.95
CA SER A 50 -13.46 -3.96 -15.84
C SER A 50 -14.77 -3.45 -15.24
N THR A 51 -14.95 -3.61 -13.92
CA THR A 51 -16.16 -3.19 -13.21
C THR A 51 -15.97 -1.89 -12.43
N GLY A 52 -14.74 -1.57 -12.03
CA GLY A 52 -14.42 -0.49 -11.10
C GLY A 52 -14.60 -0.86 -9.63
N ASP A 53 -14.91 -2.12 -9.32
CA ASP A 53 -15.19 -2.56 -7.96
C ASP A 53 -13.91 -2.71 -7.12
N LEU A 54 -13.99 -2.31 -5.84
CA LEU A 54 -12.97 -2.63 -4.85
C LEU A 54 -13.11 -4.10 -4.40
N VAL A 55 -12.30 -4.98 -4.99
CA VAL A 55 -12.40 -6.43 -4.78
C VAL A 55 -11.58 -6.95 -3.59
N GLN A 56 -10.51 -6.25 -3.20
CA GLN A 56 -9.71 -6.63 -2.03
C GLN A 56 -9.00 -5.43 -1.41
N TRP A 57 -8.64 -5.53 -0.12
CA TRP A 57 -7.87 -4.51 0.58
C TRP A 57 -7.02 -5.06 1.72
N VAL A 58 -5.96 -4.34 2.05
CA VAL A 58 -5.15 -4.52 3.26
C VAL A 58 -5.07 -3.16 3.96
N ARG A 59 -5.54 -3.08 5.20
CA ARG A 59 -5.46 -1.86 6.01
C ARG A 59 -4.21 -1.91 6.86
N LEU A 60 -3.45 -0.81 6.87
CA LEU A 60 -2.34 -0.60 7.77
C LEU A 60 -2.82 0.21 8.97
N GLU A 61 -2.56 -0.31 10.16
CA GLU A 61 -2.91 0.30 11.45
C GLU A 61 -1.65 0.47 12.31
N GLY A 62 -1.75 1.25 13.40
CA GLY A 62 -0.61 1.56 14.26
C GLY A 62 0.28 2.64 13.66
N ALA A 63 1.59 2.43 13.66
CA ALA A 63 2.59 3.48 13.38
C ALA A 63 2.71 3.90 11.90
N VAL A 64 2.06 3.18 10.97
CA VAL A 64 2.15 3.45 9.53
C VAL A 64 0.91 4.22 9.08
N PHE A 65 1.13 5.49 8.71
CA PHE A 65 0.08 6.41 8.29
C PHE A 65 0.27 6.90 6.85
N GLU A 66 1.48 6.78 6.32
CA GLU A 66 1.87 7.24 4.98
C GLU A 66 2.58 6.11 4.24
N MET A 67 2.19 5.94 2.98
CA MET A 67 2.86 5.10 1.99
C MET A 67 3.38 5.99 0.86
N TYR A 68 4.47 5.58 0.22
CA TYR A 68 5.02 6.33 -0.92
C TYR A 68 4.64 5.69 -2.25
N ASP A 69 4.79 4.38 -2.35
CA ASP A 69 4.58 3.64 -3.59
C ASP A 69 4.09 2.20 -3.33
N VAL A 70 3.62 1.54 -4.38
CA VAL A 70 3.28 0.11 -4.40
C VAL A 70 3.81 -0.52 -5.68
N ALA A 71 4.38 -1.71 -5.56
CA ALA A 71 4.87 -2.48 -6.70
C ALA A 71 4.37 -3.92 -6.61
N VAL A 72 4.17 -4.54 -7.77
CA VAL A 72 3.76 -5.94 -7.87
C VAL A 72 4.94 -6.77 -8.36
N ILE A 73 5.22 -7.87 -7.66
CA ILE A 73 6.29 -8.81 -8.02
C ILE A 73 5.66 -10.17 -8.31
N PRO A 74 5.38 -10.49 -9.60
CA PRO A 74 4.68 -11.72 -9.97
C PRO A 74 5.50 -12.98 -9.63
N GLY A 75 4.81 -14.05 -9.26
CA GLY A 75 5.43 -15.37 -9.03
C GLY A 75 6.30 -15.48 -7.78
N VAL A 76 6.21 -14.51 -6.86
CA VAL A 76 6.95 -14.54 -5.59
C VAL A 76 6.06 -15.02 -4.44
N VAL A 77 6.56 -16.00 -3.70
CA VAL A 77 5.97 -16.49 -2.44
C VAL A 77 6.87 -16.09 -1.29
N ARG A 78 6.28 -15.60 -0.19
CA ARG A 78 7.00 -15.14 1.02
C ARG A 78 8.07 -14.08 0.70
N PRO A 79 7.67 -12.88 0.23
CA PRO A 79 8.63 -11.81 -0.04
C PRO A 79 9.34 -11.40 1.25
N MET A 80 10.63 -11.10 1.15
CA MET A 80 11.44 -10.52 2.21
C MET A 80 12.03 -9.21 1.73
N ALA A 81 11.97 -8.18 2.57
CA ALA A 81 12.66 -6.91 2.35
C ALA A 81 13.77 -6.75 3.40
N LEU A 82 14.99 -6.47 2.95
CA LEU A 82 16.11 -6.13 3.82
C LEU A 82 16.25 -4.62 3.90
N GLY A 83 16.26 -4.09 5.13
CA GLY A 83 16.47 -2.65 5.33
C GLY A 83 17.89 -2.23 4.95
N LEU A 84 18.01 -1.14 4.18
CA LEU A 84 19.29 -0.62 3.68
C LEU A 84 20.32 -0.26 4.78
N ARG A 85 19.85 -0.06 6.01
CA ARG A 85 20.68 0.32 7.17
C ARG A 85 20.86 -0.79 8.19
N GLN A 86 20.34 -1.99 7.95
CA GLN A 86 20.41 -3.08 8.92
C GLN A 86 21.62 -3.98 8.66
N GLU A 87 22.24 -4.48 9.73
CA GLU A 87 23.40 -5.38 9.62
C GLU A 87 23.06 -6.67 8.86
N ALA A 88 21.79 -7.09 8.88
CA ALA A 88 21.25 -8.20 8.11
C ALA A 88 21.60 -8.12 6.62
N ILE A 89 21.73 -6.92 6.03
CA ILE A 89 22.09 -6.76 4.61
C ILE A 89 23.49 -7.32 4.30
N ARG A 90 24.41 -7.32 5.27
CA ARG A 90 25.79 -7.82 5.10
C ARG A 90 25.91 -9.33 5.30
N ARG A 91 24.92 -9.94 5.95
CA ARG A 91 24.99 -11.34 6.42
C ARG A 91 23.94 -12.25 5.77
N THR A 92 22.92 -11.70 5.13
CA THR A 92 21.87 -12.50 4.50
C THR A 92 22.38 -13.09 3.20
N ILE A 93 22.42 -14.42 3.13
CA ILE A 93 22.74 -15.17 1.93
C ILE A 93 21.45 -15.87 1.48
N SER A 94 21.01 -15.60 0.25
CA SER A 94 19.94 -16.37 -0.38
C SER A 94 20.56 -17.49 -1.21
N ILE A 95 20.19 -18.73 -0.93
CA ILE A 95 20.64 -19.91 -1.69
C ILE A 95 19.47 -20.38 -2.55
N GLY A 96 19.71 -20.51 -3.85
CA GLY A 96 18.67 -20.81 -4.85
C GLY A 96 17.96 -19.57 -5.39
N GLY A 97 17.21 -19.77 -6.48
CA GLY A 97 16.33 -18.73 -7.05
C GLY A 97 14.95 -18.71 -6.37
N PRO A 98 14.15 -17.66 -6.58
CA PRO A 98 12.78 -17.63 -6.08
C PRO A 98 12.01 -18.85 -6.60
N VAL A 99 11.32 -19.54 -5.70
CA VAL A 99 10.43 -20.65 -6.07
C VAL A 99 9.32 -20.07 -6.94
N LYS A 100 9.38 -20.34 -8.24
CA LYS A 100 8.32 -20.01 -9.18
C LYS A 100 7.19 -21.01 -8.97
N ILE A 101 5.99 -20.50 -8.69
CA ILE A 101 4.74 -21.25 -8.80
C ILE A 101 4.16 -21.05 -10.19
#